data_AF-A0ABD1SJF0-F1
#
_entry.id   AF-A0ABD1SJF0-F1
#
_cell.length_a   1.000
_cell.length_b   1.000
_cell.length_c   1.000
_cell.angle_alpha   90.00
_cell.angle_beta   90.00
_cell.angle_gamma   90.00
#
_symmetry.space_group_name_H-M   'P 1'
#
loop_
_entity.id
_entity.type
_entity.pdbx_description
1 polymer ?
#
loop_
_entity_poly.entity_id
_entity_poly.type
_entity_poly.pdbx_seq_one_letter_code
_entity_poly.pdbx_strand_id
1 'polypeptide(L)'
;MKHQFEGKTVLLGVDDMDIFKGINLKLLAMEQLLKQHPKWQGRIVLVQICNPARGKGIDLVEIKAEIEESCHRINKEFGKPGYETIVFIHRPVSISERMSYYSIAECVVVTAVRDGMNLTPYEYTV
;
A
#
# COMPACT_ATOMS: atom_id res chain seq x y z
N MET A 1 -5.27 5.17 -15.51
CA MET A 1 -4.49 4.36 -14.55
C MET A 1 -3.41 3.50 -15.21
N LYS A 2 -3.72 2.66 -16.21
CA LYS A 2 -2.72 1.76 -16.84
C LYS A 2 -1.42 2.44 -17.32
N HIS A 3 -1.48 3.63 -17.92
CA HIS A 3 -0.28 4.36 -18.36
C HIS A 3 0.66 4.77 -17.21
N GLN A 4 0.15 4.96 -15.99
CA GLN A 4 0.96 5.39 -14.84
C GLN A 4 1.87 4.26 -14.31
N PHE A 5 1.43 3.01 -14.45
CA PHE A 5 2.12 1.82 -13.93
C PHE A 5 2.64 0.92 -15.05
N GLU A 6 2.71 1.43 -16.28
CA GLU A 6 3.10 0.65 -17.44
C GLU A 6 4.54 0.11 -17.29
N GLY A 7 4.71 -1.19 -17.53
CA GLY A 7 5.98 -1.88 -17.37
C GLY A 7 6.48 -2.00 -15.92
N LYS A 8 5.61 -1.73 -14.92
CA LYS A 8 5.89 -1.94 -13.50
C LYS A 8 5.11 -3.12 -12.95
N THR A 9 5.67 -3.79 -11.96
CA THR A 9 4.95 -4.74 -11.10
C THR A 9 4.26 -3.96 -9.99
N VAL A 10 2.95 -4.03 -9.95
CA VAL A 10 2.06 -3.38 -8.98
C VAL A 10 1.70 -4.37 -7.87
N LEU A 11 2.15 -4.04 -6.66
CA LEU A 11 1.64 -4.59 -5.42
C LEU A 11 0.51 -3.70 -4.90
N LEU A 12 -0.58 -4.29 -4.44
CA LEU A 12 -1.72 -3.55 -3.90
C LEU A 12 -1.96 -3.91 -2.43
N GLY A 13 -2.02 -2.91 -1.57
CA GLY A 13 -2.54 -3.01 -0.20
C GLY A 13 -3.86 -2.26 -0.09
N VAL A 14 -4.86 -2.89 0.52
CA VAL A 14 -6.14 -2.24 0.85
C VAL A 14 -6.45 -2.57 2.30
N ASP A 15 -6.27 -1.57 3.16
CA ASP A 15 -6.39 -1.71 4.61
C ASP A 15 -7.15 -0.54 5.20
N ASP A 16 -7.78 -0.76 6.36
CA ASP A 16 -8.36 0.33 7.14
C ASP A 16 -7.27 0.95 8.03
N MET A 17 -7.39 2.24 8.36
CA MET A 17 -6.48 2.89 9.30
C MET A 17 -6.66 2.30 10.71
N ASP A 18 -5.81 1.32 11.05
CA ASP A 18 -5.87 0.56 12.30
C ASP A 18 -4.50 -0.11 12.57
N ILE A 19 -4.07 -0.12 13.85
CA ILE A 19 -2.81 -0.75 14.29
C ILE A 19 -2.69 -2.23 13.89
N PHE A 20 -3.82 -2.93 13.84
CA PHE A 20 -3.84 -4.36 13.60
C PHE A 20 -3.73 -4.73 12.13
N LYS A 21 -3.87 -3.76 11.21
CA LYS A 21 -3.73 -4.01 9.77
C LYS A 21 -2.26 -4.10 9.32
N GLY A 22 -1.32 -3.73 10.18
CA GLY A 22 0.11 -3.96 9.92
C GLY A 22 0.65 -3.19 8.71
N ILE A 23 0.09 -2.01 8.40
CA ILE A 23 0.52 -1.19 7.25
C ILE A 23 2.02 -0.86 7.37
N ASN A 24 2.49 -0.41 8.54
CA ASN A 24 3.91 -0.11 8.77
C ASN A 24 4.81 -1.33 8.51
N LEU A 25 4.40 -2.53 8.93
CA LEU A 25 5.17 -3.76 8.66
C LEU A 25 5.28 -4.03 7.15
N LYS A 26 4.21 -3.77 6.41
CA LYS A 26 4.21 -3.90 4.94
C LYS A 26 5.16 -2.90 4.28
N LEU A 27 5.17 -1.65 4.73
CA LEU A 27 6.09 -0.61 4.22
C LEU A 27 7.56 -1.00 4.51
N LEU A 28 7.84 -1.48 5.72
CA LEU A 28 9.19 -1.96 6.09
C LEU A 28 9.59 -3.18 5.27
N ALA A 29 8.68 -4.11 4.99
CA ALA A 29 8.94 -5.25 4.12
C ALA A 29 9.25 -4.81 2.68
N MET A 30 8.52 -3.80 2.16
CA MET A 30 8.80 -3.20 0.86
C MET A 30 10.19 -2.56 0.81
N GLU A 31 10.56 -1.81 1.85
CA GLU A 31 11.89 -1.24 1.97
C GLU A 31 12.99 -2.33 1.98
N GLN A 32 12.80 -3.38 2.77
CA GLN A 32 13.74 -4.50 2.83
C GLN A 32 13.87 -5.23 1.48
N LEU A 33 12.76 -5.43 0.77
CA LEU A 33 12.75 -5.99 -0.59
C LEU A 33 13.63 -5.16 -1.53
N LEU A 34 13.53 -3.83 -1.49
CA LEU A 34 14.29 -2.93 -2.36
C LEU A 34 15.78 -2.88 -2.00
N LYS A 35 16.11 -3.00 -0.72
CA LYS A 35 17.50 -3.06 -0.23
C LYS A 35 18.18 -4.37 -0.62
N GLN A 36 17.50 -5.50 -0.40
CA GLN A 36 18.05 -6.84 -0.65
C GLN A 36 18.05 -7.20 -2.15
N HIS A 37 17.14 -6.61 -2.93
CA HIS A 37 17.00 -6.91 -4.35
C HIS A 37 16.96 -5.63 -5.21
N PRO A 38 18.12 -4.97 -5.43
CA PRO A 38 18.21 -3.72 -6.21
C PRO A 38 17.62 -3.82 -7.63
N LYS A 39 17.55 -5.02 -8.22
CA LYS A 39 16.91 -5.28 -9.52
C LYS A 39 15.45 -4.83 -9.61
N TRP A 40 14.76 -4.70 -8.47
CA TRP A 40 13.37 -4.27 -8.39
C TRP A 40 13.20 -2.76 -8.27
N GLN A 41 14.25 -2.02 -7.92
CA GLN A 41 14.18 -0.56 -7.79
C GLN A 41 13.81 0.08 -9.13
N GLY A 42 12.78 0.92 -9.13
CA GLY A 42 12.25 1.51 -10.35
C GLY A 42 11.37 0.56 -11.17
N ARG A 43 11.10 -0.67 -10.71
CA ARG A 43 10.27 -1.66 -11.43
C ARG A 43 9.06 -2.11 -10.63
N ILE A 44 9.08 -2.00 -9.30
CA ILE A 44 7.98 -2.42 -8.44
C ILE A 44 7.34 -1.22 -7.75
N VAL A 45 6.02 -1.17 -7.71
CA VAL A 45 5.27 -0.12 -7.01
C VAL A 45 4.33 -0.75 -6.02
N LEU A 46 4.31 -0.26 -4.79
CA LEU A 46 3.30 -0.58 -3.79
C LEU A 46 2.25 0.53 -3.78
N VAL A 47 1.05 0.22 -4.27
CA VAL A 47 -0.13 1.08 -4.06
C VAL A 47 -0.76 0.68 -2.74
N GLN A 48 -0.75 1.57 -1.75
CA GLN A 48 -1.39 1.33 -0.46
C GLN A 48 -2.61 2.24 -0.32
N ILE A 49 -3.80 1.67 -0.45
CA ILE A 49 -5.07 2.31 -0.14
C ILE A 49 -5.33 2.15 1.35
N CYS A 50 -5.54 3.28 2.03
CA CYS A 50 -5.88 3.33 3.44
C CYS A 50 -7.28 3.92 3.60
N ASN A 51 -8.25 3.07 3.97
CA ASN A 51 -9.61 3.51 4.24
C ASN A 51 -9.67 4.21 5.60
N PRO A 52 -10.65 5.11 5.80
CA PRO A 52 -10.90 5.69 7.12
C PRO A 52 -11.09 4.63 8.20
N ALA A 53 -10.60 4.91 9.40
CA ALA A 53 -10.77 4.03 10.55
C ALA A 53 -12.26 3.75 10.83
N ARG A 54 -12.60 2.51 11.18
CA ARG A 54 -13.98 2.12 11.56
C ARG A 54 -14.36 2.56 12.98
N GLY A 55 -13.38 2.96 13.79
CA GLY A 55 -13.55 3.41 15.18
C GLY A 55 -12.81 4.71 15.47
N LYS A 56 -13.01 5.27 16.66
CA LYS A 56 -12.28 6.45 17.15
C LYS A 56 -11.29 5.99 18.22
N GLY A 57 -10.00 6.23 18.00
CA GLY A 57 -8.92 5.97 18.94
C GLY A 57 -7.90 7.10 18.89
N ILE A 58 -7.24 7.36 20.03
CA ILE A 58 -6.23 8.42 20.18
C ILE A 58 -5.02 8.14 19.26
N ASP A 59 -4.70 6.86 19.07
CA ASP A 59 -3.49 6.43 18.35
C ASP A 59 -3.57 6.63 16.82
N LEU A 60 -4.76 6.89 16.26
CA LEU A 60 -4.96 6.97 14.79
C LEU A 60 -4.18 8.11 14.14
N VAL A 61 -3.99 9.23 14.84
CA VAL A 61 -3.24 10.39 14.32
C VAL A 61 -1.76 10.06 14.26
N GLU A 62 -1.23 9.42 15.31
CA GLU A 62 0.18 9.03 15.39
C GLU A 62 0.51 7.95 14.36
N ILE A 63 -0.32 6.91 14.25
CA ILE A 63 -0.15 5.85 13.25
C ILE A 63 -0.15 6.40 11.83
N LYS A 64 -1.07 7.34 11.55
CA LYS A 64 -1.13 7.99 10.24
C LYS A 64 0.18 8.73 9.97
N ALA A 65 0.67 9.52 10.93
CA ALA A 65 1.90 10.28 10.78
C ALA A 65 3.09 9.35 10.53
N GLU A 66 3.20 8.24 11.26
CA GLU A 66 4.26 7.24 11.07
C GLU A 66 4.21 6.58 9.67
N ILE A 67 3.01 6.26 9.19
CA ILE A 67 2.79 5.70 7.85
C ILE A 67 3.22 6.71 6.78
N GLU A 68 2.79 7.97 6.91
CA GLU A 68 3.12 9.05 5.96
C GLU A 68 4.63 9.33 5.95
N GLU A 69 5.27 9.37 7.13
CA GLU A 69 6.72 9.52 7.26
C GLU A 69 7.46 8.34 6.60
N SER A 70 7.03 7.11 6.86
CA SER A 70 7.62 5.91 6.27
C SER A 70 7.50 5.92 4.75
N CYS A 71 6.33 6.26 4.21
CA CYS A 71 6.12 6.43 2.77
C CYS A 71 7.05 7.48 2.19
N HIS A 72 7.14 8.65 2.82
CA HIS A 72 8.00 9.75 2.36
C HIS A 72 9.47 9.34 2.35
N ARG A 73 9.95 8.74 3.44
CA ARG A 73 11.34 8.28 3.59
C ARG A 73 11.70 7.25 2.52
N ILE A 74 10.86 6.24 2.31
CA ILE A 74 11.10 5.19 1.30
C ILE A 74 11.05 5.77 -0.11
N ASN A 75 10.09 6.64 -0.41
CA ASN A 75 10.03 7.31 -1.72
C ASN A 75 11.21 8.24 -1.96
N LYS A 76 11.74 8.89 -0.93
CA LYS A 76 12.95 9.71 -1.03
C LYS A 76 14.19 8.86 -1.34
N GLU A 77 14.29 7.67 -0.76
CA GLU A 77 15.44 6.77 -0.95
C GLU A 77 15.38 6.01 -2.28
N PHE A 78 14.21 5.53 -2.70
CA PHE A 78 14.06 4.64 -3.86
C PHE A 78 13.26 5.21 -5.04
N GLY A 79 12.59 6.35 -4.84
CA GLY A 79 11.85 7.06 -5.87
C GLY A 79 12.76 7.78 -6.87
N LYS A 80 12.17 8.22 -7.98
CA LYS A 80 12.82 8.99 -9.05
C LYS A 80 11.82 10.03 -9.57
N PRO A 81 12.27 11.08 -10.27
CA PRO A 81 11.34 12.00 -10.93
C PRO A 81 10.32 11.23 -11.80
N GLY A 82 9.03 11.41 -11.53
CA GLY A 82 7.94 10.70 -12.20
C GLY A 82 7.71 9.25 -11.75
N TYR A 83 8.37 8.79 -10.69
CA TYR A 83 8.22 7.45 -10.14
C TYR A 83 8.24 7.45 -8.61
N GLU A 84 7.14 7.03 -8.01
CA GLU A 84 7.02 6.77 -6.58
C GLU A 84 7.01 5.27 -6.35
N THR A 85 7.81 4.80 -5.40
CA THR A 85 7.85 3.37 -5.07
C THR A 85 6.65 2.96 -4.22
N ILE A 86 6.13 3.89 -3.43
CA ILE A 86 4.93 3.74 -2.61
C ILE A 86 3.94 4.83 -3.01
N VAL A 87 2.78 4.43 -3.52
CA VAL A 87 1.65 5.33 -3.79
C VAL A 87 0.67 5.18 -2.64
N PHE A 88 0.74 6.09 -1.68
CA PHE A 88 -0.15 6.08 -0.50
C PHE A 88 -1.43 6.88 -0.77
N ILE A 89 -2.57 6.20 -0.71
CA ILE A 89 -3.88 6.79 -0.98
C ILE A 89 -4.69 6.79 0.31
N HIS A 90 -4.75 7.94 0.96
CA HIS A 90 -5.55 8.16 2.17
C HIS A 90 -6.71 9.12 1.89
N ARG A 91 -7.65 8.62 1.08
CA ARG A 91 -8.92 9.27 0.76
C ARG A 91 -9.96 8.20 0.44
N PRO A 92 -11.25 8.52 0.46
CA PRO A 92 -12.26 7.64 -0.11
C PRO A 92 -11.92 7.28 -1.57
N VAL A 93 -11.96 5.99 -1.87
CA VAL A 93 -11.75 5.42 -3.21
C VAL A 93 -13.06 4.76 -3.62
N SER A 94 -13.57 5.09 -4.81
CA SER A 94 -14.81 4.47 -5.30
C SER A 94 -14.58 3.00 -5.63
N ILE A 95 -15.66 2.20 -5.65
CA ILE A 95 -15.56 0.78 -6.01
C ILE A 95 -14.93 0.63 -7.40
N SER A 96 -15.33 1.44 -8.39
CA SER A 96 -14.77 1.38 -9.74
C SER A 96 -13.27 1.68 -9.79
N GLU A 97 -12.82 2.65 -8.98
CA GLU A 97 -11.41 2.98 -8.87
C GLU A 97 -10.63 1.85 -8.18
N ARG A 98 -11.17 1.29 -7.10
CA ARG A 98 -10.58 0.14 -6.40
C ARG A 98 -10.47 -1.09 -7.30
N MET A 99 -11.52 -1.41 -8.06
CA MET A 99 -11.49 -2.50 -9.06
C MET A 99 -10.44 -2.24 -10.14
N SER A 100 -10.21 -0.99 -10.51
CA SER A 100 -9.13 -0.64 -11.43
C SER A 100 -7.76 -0.99 -10.84
N TYR A 101 -7.54 -0.78 -9.54
CA TYR A 101 -6.30 -1.17 -8.87
C TYR A 101 -6.15 -2.68 -8.78
N TYR A 102 -7.20 -3.41 -8.40
CA TYR A 102 -7.18 -4.88 -8.42
C TYR A 102 -6.85 -5.43 -9.81
N SER A 103 -7.44 -4.85 -10.87
CA SER A 103 -7.25 -5.34 -12.25
C SER A 103 -5.83 -5.19 -12.79
N ILE A 104 -5.03 -4.30 -12.21
CA ILE A 104 -3.63 -4.07 -12.64
C ILE A 104 -2.61 -4.67 -11.66
N ALA A 105 -3.04 -5.13 -10.48
CA ALA A 105 -2.15 -5.62 -9.45
C ALA A 105 -1.75 -7.08 -9.73
N GLU A 106 -0.45 -7.33 -9.83
CA GLU A 106 0.09 -8.70 -9.90
C GLU A 106 -0.01 -9.43 -8.56
N CYS A 107 -0.10 -8.68 -7.45
CA CYS A 107 -0.27 -9.26 -6.12
C CYS A 107 -0.97 -8.29 -5.17
N VAL A 108 -1.92 -8.81 -4.40
CA VAL A 108 -2.52 -8.10 -3.26
C VAL A 108 -1.84 -8.55 -1.98
N VAL A 109 -1.24 -7.59 -1.27
CA VAL A 109 -0.45 -7.80 -0.07
C VAL A 109 -1.31 -7.51 1.16
N VAL A 110 -1.76 -8.59 1.81
CA VAL A 110 -2.56 -8.54 3.05
C VAL A 110 -1.69 -8.98 4.21
N THR A 111 -1.46 -8.09 5.17
CA THR A 111 -0.49 -8.29 6.28
C THR A 111 -1.08 -7.98 7.65
N ALA A 112 -2.41 -8.10 7.80
CA ALA A 112 -3.07 -7.86 9.07
C ALA A 112 -2.50 -8.78 10.16
N VAL A 113 -2.04 -8.17 11.26
CA VAL A 113 -1.52 -8.86 12.45
C VAL A 113 -2.65 -9.50 13.23
N ARG A 114 -3.82 -8.84 13.27
CA ARG A 114 -5.06 -9.39 13.82
C ARG A 114 -6.23 -8.95 12.95
N ASP A 115 -7.00 -9.92 12.47
CA ASP A 115 -8.22 -9.68 11.70
C ASP A 115 -9.22 -10.81 11.98
N GLY A 116 -10.50 -10.49 12.10
CA GLY A 116 -11.53 -11.51 12.29
C GLY A 116 -11.76 -12.29 10.99
N MET A 117 -12.20 -11.59 9.96
CA MET A 117 -12.28 -12.08 8.58
C MET A 117 -11.92 -10.94 7.64
N ASN A 118 -10.91 -11.14 6.81
CA ASN A 118 -10.49 -10.17 5.81
C ASN A 118 -11.17 -10.50 4.47
N LEU A 119 -11.97 -9.55 3.95
CA LEU A 119 -12.67 -9.73 2.68
C LEU A 119 -11.82 -9.33 1.46
N THR A 120 -10.73 -8.60 1.64
CA THR A 120 -9.84 -8.11 0.56
C THR A 120 -9.34 -9.25 -0.35
N PRO A 121 -8.88 -10.42 0.17
CA PRO A 121 -8.52 -11.55 -0.69
C PRO A 121 -9.66 -12.07 -1.56
N TYR A 122 -10.90 -12.08 -1.04
CA TYR A 122 -12.06 -12.54 -1.80
C TYR A 122 -12.46 -11.53 -2.87
N GLU A 123 -12.34 -10.23 -2.60
CA GLU A 123 -12.54 -9.19 -3.62
C GLU A 123 -11.49 -9.25 -4.74
N TYR A 124 -10.28 -9.74 -4.45
CA TYR A 124 -9.18 -9.84 -5.42
C TYR A 124 -9.26 -11.07 -6.32
N THR A 125 -9.71 -12.21 -5.77
CA THR A 125 -9.67 -13.52 -6.44
C THR A 125 -10.90 -13.83 -7.29
N VAL A 126 -11.92 -12.98 -7.23
CA VAL A 126 -13.18 -13.08 -7.98
C VAL A 126 -13.13 -12.15 -9.19
#